data_AF-A0A9D7RMI5-F1
#
_entry.id   AF-A0A9D7RMI5-F1
#
_cell.length_a   1.000
_cell.length_b   1.000
_cell.length_c   1.000
_cell.angle_alpha   90.00
_cell.angle_beta   90.00
_cell.angle_gamma   90.00
#
_symmetry.space_group_name_H-M   'P 1'
#
loop_
_entity.id
_entity.type
_entity.pdbx_description
1 polymer ?
#
loop_
_entity_poly.entity_id
_entity_poly.type
_entity_poly.pdbx_seq_one_letter_code
_entity_poly.pdbx_strand_id
1 'polypeptide(L)'
;MKNLLFLLWGLVLGCAVHAQSTTEFPPKWLGHWEGKLSWYAGNAKTPKKVVMQLKIQAADTLGHYTWQLIYGDQSEDNRPYVLKPVDAGKGHWAIDERNGIVLDQFLVGDLLPGRLPFKTVPSSTIIAWKKTTS
;
A
#
# COMPACT_ATOMS: atom_id res chain seq x y z
N MET A 1 -22.57 -12.69 -54.76
CA MET A 1 -21.31 -12.39 -54.04
C MET A 1 -21.22 -10.89 -53.77
N LYS A 2 -21.98 -10.33 -52.82
CA LYS A 2 -21.92 -8.89 -52.50
C LYS A 2 -22.19 -8.53 -51.03
N ASN A 3 -22.32 -9.53 -50.16
CA ASN A 3 -22.73 -9.31 -48.76
C ASN A 3 -21.72 -9.85 -47.74
N LEU A 4 -20.55 -10.35 -48.18
CA LEU A 4 -19.55 -10.92 -47.26
C LEU A 4 -18.48 -9.90 -46.81
N LEU A 5 -18.39 -8.74 -47.47
CA LEU A 5 -17.43 -7.68 -47.15
C LEU A 5 -17.87 -6.75 -46.00
N PHE A 6 -19.14 -6.80 -45.58
CA PHE A 6 -19.64 -5.95 -44.50
C PHE A 6 -19.44 -6.54 -43.09
N LEU A 7 -19.09 -7.83 -42.97
CA LEU A 7 -18.90 -8.50 -41.67
C LEU A 7 -17.49 -8.30 -41.08
N LEU A 8 -16.51 -7.84 -41.87
CA LEU A 8 -15.13 -7.62 -41.43
C LEU A 8 -14.84 -6.17 -40.99
N TRP A 9 -15.78 -5.24 -41.17
CA TRP A 9 -15.62 -3.83 -40.80
C TRP A 9 -16.25 -3.47 -39.43
N GLY A 10 -16.93 -4.42 -38.78
CA GLY A 10 -17.53 -4.21 -37.46
C GLY A 10 -16.70 -4.70 -36.27
N LEU A 11 -15.59 -5.42 -36.51
CA LEU A 11 -14.83 -6.11 -35.45
C LEU A 11 -13.62 -5.33 -34.91
N VAL A 12 -13.47 -4.05 -35.28
CA VAL A 12 -12.33 -3.20 -34.86
C VAL A 12 -12.81 -1.90 -34.20
N LEU A 13 -13.93 -1.94 -33.48
CA LEU A 13 -14.10 -1.09 -32.29
C LEU A 13 -13.51 -1.88 -31.12
N GLY A 14 -12.20 -1.84 -30.91
CA GLY A 14 -11.55 -0.63 -30.44
C GLY A 14 -11.73 -0.46 -28.93
N CYS A 15 -11.72 -1.54 -28.14
CA CYS A 15 -11.43 -1.46 -26.71
C CYS A 15 -9.96 -1.06 -26.53
N ALA A 16 -9.65 0.22 -26.76
CA ALA A 16 -8.43 0.83 -26.27
C ALA A 16 -8.57 0.95 -24.75
N VAL A 17 -8.27 -0.14 -24.04
CA VAL A 17 -8.08 -0.11 -22.59
C VAL A 17 -6.85 0.77 -22.35
N HIS A 18 -7.08 2.06 -22.13
CA HIS A 18 -6.05 2.94 -21.62
C HIS A 18 -5.78 2.48 -20.19
N ALA A 19 -4.57 1.99 -19.93
CA ALA A 19 -4.06 1.94 -18.57
C ALA A 19 -4.02 3.39 -18.08
N GLN A 20 -5.02 3.80 -17.28
CA GLN A 20 -5.00 5.10 -16.62
C GLN A 20 -3.76 5.13 -15.73
N SER A 21 -2.78 5.94 -16.13
CA SER A 21 -1.62 6.24 -15.31
C SER A 21 -2.13 7.11 -14.16
N THR A 22 -2.59 6.49 -13.08
CA THR A 22 -3.00 7.23 -11.89
C THR A 22 -1.74 7.79 -11.23
N THR A 23 -1.55 9.10 -11.31
CA THR A 23 -0.45 9.81 -10.63
C THR A 23 -0.72 10.00 -9.13
N GLU A 24 -1.94 9.71 -8.70
CA GLU A 24 -2.35 9.80 -7.30
C GLU A 24 -2.31 8.43 -6.63
N PHE A 25 -2.09 8.44 -5.32
CA PHE A 25 -2.15 7.22 -4.54
C PHE A 25 -3.60 6.74 -4.43
N PRO A 26 -3.88 5.43 -4.60
CA PRO A 26 -5.27 4.98 -4.74
C PRO A 26 -6.10 5.30 -3.49
N PRO A 27 -7.23 6.03 -3.63
CA PRO A 27 -8.02 6.51 -2.49
C PRO A 27 -8.50 5.42 -1.54
N LYS A 28 -8.64 4.18 -2.02
CA LYS A 28 -9.05 3.02 -1.20
C LYS A 28 -8.10 2.74 -0.03
N TRP A 29 -6.82 3.11 -0.16
CA TRP A 29 -5.80 2.95 0.88
C TRP A 29 -5.90 4.00 1.98
N LEU A 30 -6.53 5.15 1.71
CA LEU A 30 -6.73 6.19 2.70
C LEU A 30 -7.67 5.72 3.80
N GLY A 31 -7.33 6.02 5.04
CA GLY A 31 -8.10 5.64 6.22
C GLY A 31 -7.24 5.06 7.33
N HIS A 32 -7.91 4.44 8.29
CA HIS A 32 -7.31 3.83 9.46
C HIS A 32 -7.40 2.31 9.30
N TRP A 33 -6.27 1.65 9.54
CA TRP A 33 -6.11 0.22 9.40
C TRP A 33 -5.63 -0.33 10.72
N GLU A 34 -6.23 -1.44 11.15
CA GLU A 34 -5.85 -2.12 12.38
C GLU A 34 -5.57 -3.59 12.08
N GLY A 35 -4.51 -4.11 12.67
CA GLY A 35 -4.11 -5.52 12.58
C GLY A 35 -3.55 -6.00 13.91
N LYS A 36 -3.39 -7.31 14.05
CA LYS A 36 -2.71 -7.91 15.21
C LYS A 36 -1.44 -8.57 14.73
N LEU A 37 -0.28 -8.13 15.18
CA LEU A 37 0.96 -8.82 14.92
C LEU A 37 1.16 -9.97 15.92
N SER A 38 1.44 -11.17 15.41
CA SER A 38 2.01 -12.26 16.20
C SER A 38 3.54 -12.24 16.08
N TRP A 39 4.19 -11.82 17.15
CA TRP A 39 5.65 -11.87 17.29
C TRP A 39 6.05 -13.19 17.94
N TYR A 40 6.83 -14.02 17.23
CA TYR A 40 7.50 -15.19 17.80
C TYR A 40 8.94 -14.83 18.18
N ALA A 41 9.26 -14.86 19.48
CA ALA A 41 10.60 -14.59 19.98
C ALA A 41 11.39 -15.90 20.08
N GLY A 42 12.35 -16.11 19.18
CA GLY A 42 13.18 -17.33 19.15
C GLY A 42 12.34 -18.61 19.09
N ASN A 43 12.63 -19.56 19.99
CA ASN A 43 11.94 -20.87 20.06
C ASN A 43 10.61 -20.84 20.86
N ALA A 44 10.05 -19.66 21.13
CA ALA A 44 8.80 -19.55 21.90
C ALA A 44 7.64 -20.22 21.14
N LYS A 45 6.94 -21.14 21.81
CA LYS A 45 5.74 -21.82 21.27
C LYS A 45 4.53 -20.91 21.16
N THR A 46 4.48 -19.84 21.95
CA THR A 46 3.37 -18.87 21.99
C THR A 46 3.85 -17.51 21.49
N PRO A 47 3.14 -16.89 20.52
CA PRO A 47 3.49 -15.56 20.06
C PRO A 47 3.03 -14.48 21.03
N LYS A 48 3.83 -13.43 21.19
CA LYS A 48 3.36 -12.17 21.76
C LYS A 48 2.46 -11.50 20.72
N LYS A 49 1.25 -11.12 21.12
CA LYS A 49 0.32 -10.38 20.26
C LYS A 49 0.48 -8.89 20.51
N VAL A 50 0.69 -8.12 19.45
CA VAL A 50 0.80 -6.66 19.49
C VAL A 50 -0.26 -6.09 18.55
N VAL A 51 -1.09 -5.17 19.03
CA VAL A 51 -2.02 -4.45 18.15
C VAL A 51 -1.21 -3.46 17.32
N MET A 52 -1.47 -3.39 16.03
CA MET A 52 -0.83 -2.44 15.13
C MET A 52 -1.88 -1.58 14.45
N GLN A 53 -1.57 -0.30 14.28
CA GLN A 53 -2.40 0.64 13.55
C GLN A 53 -1.58 1.30 12.44
N LEU A 54 -2.20 1.48 11.27
CA LEU A 54 -1.66 2.24 10.16
C LEU A 54 -2.68 3.30 9.76
N LYS A 55 -2.29 4.57 9.80
CA LYS A 55 -3.15 5.70 9.40
C LYS A 55 -2.55 6.36 8.17
N ILE A 56 -3.35 6.43 7.11
CA ILE A 56 -2.97 7.00 5.82
C ILE A 56 -3.97 8.08 5.44
N GLN A 57 -3.48 9.30 5.23
CA GLN A 57 -4.28 10.48 4.89
C GLN A 57 -3.47 11.37 3.93
N ALA A 58 -4.14 12.20 3.13
CA ALA A 58 -3.44 13.23 2.36
C ALA A 58 -2.71 14.18 3.32
N ALA A 59 -1.44 14.45 3.06
CA ALA A 59 -0.62 15.33 3.91
C ALA A 59 -0.53 16.74 3.34
N ASP A 60 -0.49 16.88 2.02
CA ASP A 60 -0.36 18.17 1.34
C ASP A 60 -0.90 18.13 -0.11
N THR A 61 -0.73 19.24 -0.81
CA THR A 61 -1.11 19.41 -2.22
C THR A 61 -0.04 18.90 -3.19
N LEU A 62 1.11 18.44 -2.71
CA LEU A 62 2.20 17.89 -3.52
C LEU A 62 2.05 16.37 -3.75
N GLY A 63 0.96 15.78 -3.26
CA GLY A 63 0.70 14.35 -3.37
C GLY A 63 1.46 13.53 -2.32
N HIS A 64 1.89 14.14 -1.21
CA HIS A 64 2.37 13.37 -0.07
C HIS A 64 1.20 12.83 0.75
N TYR A 65 1.43 11.66 1.35
CA TYR A 65 0.49 11.03 2.25
C TYR A 65 1.15 10.72 3.58
N THR A 66 0.38 10.75 4.66
CA THR A 66 0.84 10.24 5.94
C THR A 66 0.99 8.73 5.86
N TRP A 67 2.01 8.21 6.55
CA TRP A 67 2.22 6.78 6.70
C TRP A 67 2.48 6.48 8.18
N GLN A 68 1.50 6.80 9.03
CA GLN A 68 1.69 6.73 10.48
C GLN A 68 1.51 5.29 10.95
N LEU A 69 2.59 4.68 11.43
CA LEU A 69 2.61 3.32 11.95
C LEU A 69 2.68 3.34 13.47
N ILE A 70 1.77 2.66 14.14
CA ILE A 70 1.67 2.61 15.60
C ILE A 70 1.71 1.16 16.04
N TYR A 71 2.58 0.83 16.99
CA TYR A 71 2.62 -0.47 17.67
C TYR A 71 2.12 -0.30 19.10
N GLY A 72 1.18 -1.14 19.51
CA GLY A 72 0.55 -1.07 20.83
C GLY A 72 -0.39 0.13 20.95
N ASP A 73 -0.46 0.70 22.15
CA ASP A 73 -1.19 1.94 22.40
C ASP A 73 -0.45 3.13 21.77
N GLN A 74 -1.17 4.22 21.46
CA GLN A 74 -0.63 5.38 20.71
C GLN A 74 0.62 6.04 21.33
N SER A 75 0.90 5.78 22.61
CA SER A 75 2.05 6.28 23.35
C SER A 75 3.27 5.35 23.38
N GLU A 76 3.17 4.10 22.92
CA GLU A 76 4.25 3.11 23.04
C GLU A 76 5.30 3.23 21.93
N ASP A 77 4.89 3.16 20.67
CA ASP A 77 5.78 3.30 19.50
C ASP A 77 4.97 3.86 18.33
N ASN A 78 5.05 5.17 18.14
CA ASN A 78 4.38 5.92 17.08
C ASN A 78 5.41 6.46 16.09
N ARG A 79 5.29 6.02 14.84
CA ARG A 79 6.23 6.30 13.76
C ARG A 79 5.54 7.17 12.70
N PRO A 80 5.78 8.49 12.71
CA PRO A 80 5.10 9.44 11.82
C PRO A 80 5.80 9.51 10.44
N TYR A 81 5.82 8.40 9.72
CA TYR A 81 6.44 8.35 8.39
C TYR A 81 5.61 9.08 7.33
N VAL A 82 6.23 9.33 6.17
CA VAL A 82 5.60 10.01 5.03
C VAL A 82 5.77 9.17 3.78
N LEU A 83 4.68 8.97 3.04
CA LEU A 83 4.70 8.40 1.71
C LEU A 83 4.85 9.53 0.69
N LYS A 84 5.87 9.44 -0.17
CA LYS A 84 6.20 10.42 -1.20
C LYS A 84 6.11 9.80 -2.60
N PRO A 85 5.58 10.52 -3.60
CA PRO A 85 5.68 10.09 -4.98
C PRO A 85 7.12 10.24 -5.45
N VAL A 86 7.67 9.20 -6.08
CA VAL A 86 8.97 9.27 -6.77
C VAL A 86 8.75 9.28 -8.28
N ASP A 87 7.99 8.30 -8.78
CA ASP A 87 7.47 8.25 -10.15
C ASP A 87 6.09 7.58 -10.10
N ALA A 88 5.08 8.36 -9.68
CA ALA A 88 3.73 7.84 -9.47
C ALA A 88 3.10 7.29 -10.75
N GLY A 89 3.50 7.78 -11.93
CA GLY A 89 3.07 7.23 -13.23
C GLY A 89 3.52 5.78 -13.45
N LYS A 90 4.62 5.36 -12.83
CA LYS A 90 5.08 3.95 -12.79
C LYS A 90 4.71 3.23 -11.49
N GLY A 91 3.90 3.86 -10.63
CA GLY A 91 3.58 3.35 -9.31
C GLY A 91 4.77 3.34 -8.35
N HIS A 92 5.82 4.12 -8.58
CA HIS A 92 6.98 4.21 -7.67
C HIS A 92 6.76 5.27 -6.59
N TRP A 93 6.75 4.80 -5.35
CA TRP A 93 6.58 5.60 -4.14
C TRP A 93 7.73 5.32 -3.17
N ALA A 94 7.94 6.23 -2.22
CA ALA A 94 8.94 6.07 -1.17
C ALA A 94 8.34 6.37 0.20
N ILE A 95 8.60 5.51 1.18
CA ILE A 95 8.27 5.77 2.59
C ILE A 95 9.51 6.38 3.24
N ASP A 96 9.42 7.63 3.64
CA ASP A 96 10.44 8.36 4.40
C ASP A 96 10.20 8.19 5.90
N GLU A 97 11.14 7.53 6.58
CA GLU A 97 11.05 7.28 8.02
C GLU A 97 11.38 8.51 8.89
N ARG A 98 11.81 9.62 8.27
CA ARG A 98 12.24 10.87 8.93
C ARG A 98 13.45 10.72 9.85
N ASN A 99 14.24 9.66 9.67
CA ASN A 99 15.48 9.38 10.39
C ASN A 99 16.66 9.18 9.43
N GLY A 100 16.50 9.54 8.15
CA GLY A 100 17.47 9.30 7.08
C GLY A 100 17.27 7.98 6.32
N ILE A 101 16.33 7.13 6.76
CA ILE A 101 15.96 5.89 6.06
C ILE A 101 14.78 6.16 5.12
N VAL A 102 14.93 5.74 3.86
CA VAL A 102 13.89 5.81 2.84
C VAL A 102 13.68 4.41 2.26
N LEU A 103 12.43 3.95 2.24
CA LEU A 103 12.04 2.63 1.76
C LEU A 103 11.30 2.73 0.42
N ASP A 104 11.91 2.21 -0.65
CA ASP A 104 11.26 2.13 -1.95
C ASP A 104 10.06 1.18 -1.94
N GLN A 105 8.96 1.64 -2.54
CA GLN A 105 7.71 0.90 -2.72
C GLN A 105 7.22 1.02 -4.16
N PHE A 106 6.70 -0.08 -4.69
CA PHE A 106 6.09 -0.12 -6.01
C PHE A 106 4.64 -0.57 -5.87
N LEU A 107 3.71 0.29 -6.26
CA LEU A 107 2.30 -0.02 -6.38
C LEU A 107 2.11 -0.83 -7.67
N VAL A 108 1.73 -2.11 -7.53
CA VAL A 108 1.47 -3.00 -8.65
C VAL A 108 -0.03 -3.20 -8.77
N GLY A 109 -0.61 -2.58 -9.79
CA GLY A 109 -2.06 -2.42 -9.92
C GLY A 109 -2.60 -1.65 -8.72
N ASP A 110 -3.25 -2.38 -7.83
CA ASP A 110 -4.03 -1.81 -6.74
C ASP A 110 -3.49 -2.28 -5.35
N LEU A 111 -2.33 -2.92 -5.37
CA LEU A 111 -1.65 -3.54 -4.25
C LEU A 111 -0.29 -2.89 -4.05
N LEU A 112 0.04 -2.54 -2.81
CA LEU A 112 1.40 -2.28 -2.37
C LEU A 112 1.97 -3.59 -1.80
N PRO A 113 2.71 -4.39 -2.59
CA PRO A 113 3.44 -5.54 -2.07
C PRO A 113 4.35 -5.10 -0.92
N GLY A 114 4.18 -5.78 0.21
CA GLY A 114 4.75 -5.38 1.50
C GLY A 114 6.27 -5.38 1.49
N ARG A 115 6.86 -4.19 1.31
CA ARG A 115 8.19 -3.83 1.80
C ARG A 115 8.07 -2.74 2.87
N LEU A 116 6.99 -2.81 3.64
CA LEU A 116 6.82 -2.06 4.89
C LEU A 116 8.03 -2.36 5.80
N PRO A 117 8.33 -1.54 6.83
CA PRO A 117 9.39 -1.82 7.81
C PRO A 117 9.07 -3.04 8.70
N PHE A 118 8.30 -3.99 8.20
CA PHE A 118 8.53 -5.39 8.48
C PHE A 118 9.87 -5.81 7.86
N LYS A 119 10.95 -5.37 8.49
CA LYS A 119 12.18 -6.15 8.43
C LYS A 119 11.76 -7.50 9.01
N THR A 120 11.54 -8.47 8.14
CA THR A 120 11.27 -9.86 8.52
C THR A 120 12.48 -10.31 9.33
N VAL A 121 12.44 -10.10 10.64
CA VAL A 121 13.13 -11.01 11.55
C VAL A 121 12.55 -12.37 11.18
N PRO A 122 13.36 -13.42 10.92
CA PRO A 122 12.94 -14.67 10.27
C PRO A 122 11.77 -15.46 10.90
N SER A 123 11.01 -14.90 11.85
CA SER A 123 9.95 -15.56 12.61
C SER A 123 8.72 -14.68 12.89
N SER A 124 8.61 -13.47 12.34
CA SER A 124 7.41 -12.63 12.51
C SER A 124 6.52 -12.68 11.26
N THR A 125 5.37 -13.34 11.36
CA THR A 125 4.33 -13.36 10.30
C THR A 125 3.29 -12.29 10.60
N ILE A 126 3.02 -11.39 9.64
CA ILE A 126 1.90 -10.45 9.76
C ILE A 126 0.57 -11.16 9.44
N ILE A 127 -0.43 -10.85 10.26
CA ILE A 127 -1.80 -11.35 10.25
C ILE A 127 -2.71 -10.24 9.73
N ALA A 128 -3.80 -10.65 9.07
CA ALA A 128 -4.86 -9.85 8.45
C ALA A 128 -5.08 -8.43 9.02
N TRP A 129 -5.05 -7.44 8.13
CA TRP A 129 -5.44 -6.06 8.41
C TRP A 129 -6.91 -5.85 8.07
N LYS A 130 -7.62 -5.10 8.91
CA LYS A 130 -8.97 -4.61 8.62
C LYS A 130 -8.96 -3.10 8.53
N LYS A 131 -9.68 -2.55 7.56
CA LYS A 131 -9.98 -1.12 7.53
C LYS A 131 -11.01 -0.83 8.61
N THR A 132 -10.73 0.12 9.48
CA THR A 132 -11.68 0.59 10.51
C THR A 132 -12.29 1.88 10.02
N THR A 133 -13.62 1.92 9.89
CA THR A 133 -14.37 3.16 9.73
C THR A 133 -14.45 3.84 11.10
N SER A 134 -13.87 5.04 11.22
CA SER A 134 -14.10 5.96 12.33
C SER A 134 -15.50 6.57 12.24
#